data_AF-A0A7S1XIV5-F1
#
_entry.id   AF-A0A7S1XIV5-F1
#
_cell.length_a   1.000
_cell.length_b   1.000
_cell.length_c   1.000
_cell.angle_alpha   90.00
_cell.angle_beta   90.00
_cell.angle_gamma   90.00
#
_symmetry.space_group_name_H-M   'P 1'
#
loop_
_entity.id
_entity.type
_entity.pdbx_description
1 polymer ?
#
loop_
_entity_poly.entity_id
_entity_poly.type
_entity_poly.pdbx_seq_one_letter_code
_entity_poly.pdbx_strand_id
1 'polypeptide(L)'
;MAFLCAGGGLSHGGKVPGNRARYSVSRGCEETALGLLRVTKRRVALKHGLVLCGAERDGDKFGEEDEKLGEEVTVGDAVRQWMLANERAQSSEQVKEKQRSPKLSVLFVDVDNRSVSVVAEAVFADLVQRRGLEEKVSCYSAGVDVTVGAPADARFVEALMFRRKLDVSGHSAIEFEPQDVSSYDLIVCMDERTRSQVIYMTAAPDGKHDVQVEEKIRLLSSYCMDDRLRSMQFPTNSQYSREALKLVMSAVVDACGGLLRALIEDGSTSE
;
A
#
# COMPACT_ATOMS: atom_id res chain seq x y z
N MET A 1 -23.43 -57.72 -20.81
CA MET A 1 -22.36 -58.40 -20.04
C MET A 1 -21.30 -57.34 -19.77
N ALA A 2 -21.21 -56.68 -18.61
CA ALA A 2 -21.65 -57.05 -17.25
C ALA A 2 -20.92 -58.28 -16.68
N PHE A 3 -19.94 -58.00 -15.81
CA PHE A 3 -19.55 -58.82 -14.67
C PHE A 3 -19.18 -57.89 -13.51
N LEU A 4 -19.31 -58.35 -12.26
CA LEU A 4 -19.37 -57.50 -11.07
C LEU A 4 -18.36 -57.89 -9.98
N CYS A 5 -18.01 -56.87 -9.18
CA CYS A 5 -17.62 -56.86 -7.76
C CYS A 5 -17.12 -58.14 -7.04
N ALA A 6 -15.94 -58.02 -6.41
CA ALA A 6 -15.72 -58.31 -4.98
C ALA A 6 -14.53 -57.45 -4.48
N GLY A 7 -14.42 -57.04 -3.21
CA GLY A 7 -15.36 -57.13 -2.09
C GLY A 7 -14.65 -56.96 -0.73
N GLY A 8 -15.18 -56.10 0.15
CA GLY A 8 -14.63 -55.84 1.50
C GLY A 8 -13.50 -54.79 1.56
N GLY A 9 -13.48 -53.81 2.47
CA GLY A 9 -14.47 -53.42 3.47
C GLY A 9 -14.15 -53.87 4.90
N LEU A 10 -13.49 -53.00 5.68
CA LEU A 10 -13.45 -53.02 7.15
C LEU A 10 -13.26 -51.59 7.68
N SER A 11 -13.59 -51.34 8.95
CA SER A 11 -13.74 -49.98 9.49
C SER A 11 -13.47 -49.89 11.00
N HIS A 12 -13.49 -48.65 11.52
CA HIS A 12 -13.36 -48.25 12.94
C HIS A 12 -11.96 -48.42 13.58
N GLY A 13 -11.70 -47.60 14.62
CA GLY A 13 -10.51 -47.70 15.48
C GLY A 13 -9.60 -46.46 15.52
N GLY A 14 -10.13 -45.29 15.91
CA GLY A 14 -9.33 -44.06 16.04
C GLY A 14 -8.48 -43.97 17.31
N LYS A 15 -7.53 -43.02 17.35
CA LYS A 15 -6.91 -42.51 18.59
C LYS A 15 -6.37 -41.09 18.39
N VAL A 16 -6.86 -40.14 19.18
CA VAL A 16 -6.36 -38.76 19.25
C VAL A 16 -5.26 -38.67 20.32
N PRO A 17 -4.04 -38.19 20.00
CA PRO A 17 -3.01 -37.89 20.97
C PRO A 17 -2.94 -36.37 21.24
N GLY A 18 -3.90 -35.83 21.98
CA GLY A 18 -3.79 -34.46 22.51
C GLY A 18 -2.93 -34.46 23.78
N ASN A 19 -1.78 -33.76 23.80
CA ASN A 19 -1.13 -33.42 25.07
C ASN A 19 -0.17 -32.23 25.02
N ARG A 20 -0.51 -31.21 25.80
CA ARG A 20 0.37 -30.32 26.60
C ARG A 20 1.59 -29.69 25.91
N ALA A 21 1.48 -28.38 25.71
CA ALA A 21 2.61 -27.47 25.69
C ALA A 21 3.53 -27.66 26.91
N ARG A 22 4.83 -27.46 26.69
CA ARG A 22 5.84 -27.24 27.73
C ARG A 22 6.75 -26.09 27.31
N TYR A 23 6.33 -24.85 27.56
CA TYR A 23 7.24 -23.71 27.53
C TYR A 23 8.15 -23.76 28.77
N SER A 24 9.45 -23.91 28.55
CA SER A 24 10.45 -23.86 29.61
C SER A 24 10.75 -22.41 29.99
N VAL A 25 10.25 -21.97 31.15
CA VAL A 25 10.57 -20.65 31.71
C VAL A 25 11.97 -20.66 32.34
N SER A 26 12.96 -20.16 31.61
CA SER A 26 14.28 -19.82 32.17
C SER A 26 14.26 -18.37 32.69
N ARG A 27 14.23 -18.19 34.02
CA ARG A 27 14.34 -16.89 34.69
C ARG A 27 15.74 -16.28 34.51
N GLY A 28 15.80 -14.95 34.43
CA GLY A 28 17.03 -14.17 34.57
C GLY A 28 16.76 -12.67 34.44
N CYS A 29 17.33 -11.86 35.35
CA CYS A 29 17.33 -10.39 35.34
C CYS A 29 15.99 -9.65 35.59
N GLU A 30 15.36 -9.94 36.73
CA GLU A 30 15.04 -8.86 37.69
C GLU A 30 16.37 -8.46 38.38
N GLU A 31 16.65 -7.25 38.89
CA GLU A 31 15.96 -5.95 38.89
C GLU A 31 16.81 -4.93 38.07
N THR A 32 16.62 -3.60 38.02
CA THR A 32 15.86 -2.57 38.79
C THR A 32 15.41 -1.47 37.78
N ALA A 33 14.81 -0.30 38.06
CA ALA A 33 14.50 0.45 39.27
C ALA A 33 13.22 1.30 39.09
N LEU A 34 12.67 1.85 40.18
CA LEU A 34 11.63 2.89 40.14
C LEU A 34 12.22 4.30 39.99
N GLY A 35 11.62 5.12 39.13
CA GLY A 35 11.92 6.55 38.97
C GLY A 35 10.64 7.39 38.89
N LEU A 36 10.40 8.24 39.89
CA LEU A 36 9.11 8.90 40.14
C LEU A 36 8.60 9.79 38.99
N LEU A 37 7.27 9.89 38.87
CA LEU A 37 6.60 10.98 38.17
C LEU A 37 7.06 12.34 38.70
N ARG A 38 7.67 13.15 37.83
CA ARG A 38 7.68 14.62 37.94
C ARG A 38 7.46 15.26 36.58
N VAL A 39 6.19 15.52 36.25
CA VAL A 39 5.80 16.29 35.05
C VAL A 39 6.21 17.75 35.25
N THR A 40 7.45 18.07 34.90
CA THR A 40 7.95 19.45 34.90
C THR A 40 7.61 20.12 33.57
N LYS A 41 6.87 21.23 33.63
CA LYS A 41 6.53 22.03 32.44
C LYS A 41 7.80 22.57 31.79
N ARG A 42 8.27 21.95 30.70
CA ARG A 42 9.25 22.57 29.79
C ARG A 42 8.50 23.32 28.68
N ARG A 43 8.65 24.64 28.68
CA ARG A 43 8.27 25.48 27.53
C ARG A 43 9.07 25.02 26.31
N VAL A 44 8.39 24.73 25.20
CA VAL A 44 9.05 24.68 23.89
C VAL A 44 9.38 26.12 23.51
N ALA A 45 10.67 26.44 23.44
CA ALA A 45 11.13 27.74 22.96
C ALA A 45 11.11 27.75 21.44
N LEU A 46 10.14 28.46 20.85
CA LEU A 46 10.10 28.70 19.41
C LEU A 46 11.30 29.56 18.99
N LYS A 47 12.19 29.00 18.18
CA LYS A 47 13.29 29.74 17.54
C LYS A 47 12.75 30.58 16.38
N HIS A 48 12.41 31.83 16.64
CA HIS A 48 12.48 32.88 15.62
C HIS A 48 13.36 34.01 16.16
N GLY A 49 14.61 34.05 15.68
CA GLY A 49 15.55 35.10 16.04
C GLY A 49 15.30 36.35 15.20
N LEU A 50 14.49 37.28 15.71
CA LEU A 50 14.48 38.64 15.18
C LEU A 50 15.71 39.35 15.74
N VAL A 51 16.70 39.62 14.88
CA VAL A 51 17.91 40.37 15.27
C VAL A 51 17.68 41.85 14.97
N LEU A 52 17.43 42.62 16.03
CA LEU A 52 17.56 44.08 16.02
C LEU A 52 18.51 44.46 17.15
N CYS A 53 19.64 45.06 16.80
CA CYS A 53 20.56 45.71 17.73
C CYS A 53 20.85 47.10 17.16
N GLY A 54 20.52 48.14 17.91
CA GLY A 54 20.64 49.53 17.45
C GLY A 54 22.08 50.06 17.57
N ALA A 55 22.41 51.00 16.70
CA ALA A 55 23.50 51.94 16.89
C ALA A 55 22.91 53.35 17.01
N GLU A 56 23.53 54.23 17.79
CA GLU A 56 22.96 55.55 18.09
C GLU A 56 23.22 56.59 16.99
N ARG A 57 22.18 57.41 16.76
CA ARG A 57 22.18 58.84 16.42
C ARG A 57 23.27 59.37 15.47
N ASP A 58 22.83 59.96 14.35
CA ASP A 58 23.23 61.34 14.06
C ASP A 58 22.19 62.09 13.20
N GLY A 59 22.18 63.42 13.34
CA GLY A 59 21.62 64.46 12.45
C GLY A 59 20.33 64.27 11.60
N ASP A 60 19.32 65.07 11.97
CA ASP A 60 18.67 66.09 11.11
C ASP A 60 17.32 65.82 10.36
N LYS A 61 16.51 66.89 10.31
CA LYS A 61 15.24 67.20 9.59
C LYS A 61 13.90 66.54 9.97
N PHE A 62 12.93 67.44 10.16
CA PHE A 62 11.49 67.24 10.33
C PHE A 62 10.82 66.33 9.27
N GLY A 63 9.88 65.52 9.75
CA GLY A 63 8.77 64.93 8.99
C GLY A 63 7.68 64.49 9.98
N GLU A 64 6.40 64.74 9.66
CA GLU A 64 5.26 64.36 10.52
C GLU A 64 4.79 62.94 10.19
N GLU A 65 5.02 61.97 11.09
CA GLU A 65 4.35 60.66 11.09
C GLU A 65 3.97 60.26 12.52
N ASP A 66 2.79 59.67 12.71
CA ASP A 66 2.16 59.47 14.02
C ASP A 66 2.89 58.50 14.96
N GLU A 67 3.03 58.87 16.25
CA GLU A 67 3.37 57.94 17.33
C GLU A 67 2.23 56.93 17.57
N LYS A 68 2.17 55.87 16.77
CA LYS A 68 1.41 54.68 17.13
C LYS A 68 2.13 53.94 18.25
N LEU A 69 1.62 54.10 19.47
CA LEU A 69 1.99 53.28 20.62
C LEU A 69 1.94 51.80 20.22
N GLY A 70 2.98 51.04 20.58
CA GLY A 70 2.97 49.59 20.38
C GLY A 70 1.89 48.95 21.24
N GLU A 71 0.84 48.43 20.63
CA GLU A 71 -0.21 47.67 21.34
C GLU A 71 0.43 46.49 22.07
N GLU A 72 0.22 46.43 23.39
CA GLU A 72 0.70 45.34 24.24
C GLU A 72 -0.15 44.08 23.97
N VAL A 73 0.22 43.34 22.91
CA VAL A 73 -0.50 42.16 22.41
C VAL A 73 -0.79 41.20 23.56
N THR A 74 -2.07 41.11 23.96
CA THR A 74 -2.42 40.36 25.15
C THR A 74 -2.31 38.86 24.92
N VAL A 75 -2.24 38.08 26.00
CA VAL A 75 -2.32 36.62 25.92
C VAL A 75 -3.63 36.17 25.25
N GLY A 76 -4.71 36.94 25.37
CA GLY A 76 -5.97 36.69 24.67
C GLY A 76 -5.83 36.84 23.15
N ASP A 77 -5.17 37.89 22.69
CA ASP A 77 -4.97 38.17 21.26
C ASP A 77 -4.01 37.16 20.61
N ALA A 78 -2.95 36.77 21.32
CA ALA A 78 -2.04 35.71 20.90
C ALA A 78 -2.77 34.35 20.74
N VAL A 79 -3.64 33.99 21.69
CA VAL A 79 -4.48 32.78 21.59
C VAL A 79 -5.48 32.89 20.43
N ARG A 80 -6.08 34.07 20.22
CA ARG A 80 -7.03 34.33 19.14
C ARG A 80 -6.38 34.24 17.75
N GLN A 81 -5.18 34.79 17.58
CA GLN A 81 -4.41 34.63 16.34
C GLN A 81 -3.98 33.18 16.12
N TRP A 82 -3.60 32.44 17.17
CA TRP A 82 -3.30 31.00 17.05
C TRP A 82 -4.53 30.19 16.60
N MET A 83 -5.71 30.46 17.17
CA MET A 83 -6.97 29.81 16.74
C MET A 83 -7.27 30.10 15.26
N LEU A 84 -7.22 31.36 14.84
CA LEU A 84 -7.43 31.76 13.44
C LEU A 84 -6.39 31.16 12.48
N ALA A 85 -5.14 30.99 12.92
CA ALA A 85 -4.10 30.32 12.15
C ALA A 85 -4.36 28.80 12.03
N ASN A 86 -4.86 28.17 13.09
CA ASN A 86 -5.19 26.74 13.10
C ASN A 86 -6.47 26.43 12.27
N GLU A 87 -7.48 27.31 12.31
CA GLU A 87 -8.65 27.24 11.43
C GLU A 87 -8.26 27.43 9.95
N ARG A 88 -7.31 28.33 9.66
CA ARG A 88 -6.73 28.50 8.31
C ARG A 88 -5.92 27.28 7.87
N ALA A 89 -5.18 26.65 8.78
CA ALA A 89 -4.47 25.40 8.50
C ALA A 89 -5.46 24.28 8.13
N GLN A 90 -6.43 23.98 9.00
CA GLN A 90 -7.42 22.93 8.79
C GLN A 90 -8.29 23.17 7.55
N SER A 91 -8.71 24.41 7.29
CA SER A 91 -9.42 24.73 6.04
C SER A 91 -8.53 24.62 4.80
N SER A 92 -7.24 24.96 4.88
CA SER A 92 -6.30 24.73 3.76
C SER A 92 -6.01 23.24 3.52
N GLU A 93 -6.01 22.41 4.56
CA GLU A 93 -5.87 20.96 4.46
C GLU A 93 -7.14 20.34 3.85
N GLN A 94 -8.33 20.69 4.35
CA GLN A 94 -9.62 20.27 3.78
C GLN A 94 -9.83 20.73 2.33
N VAL A 95 -9.34 21.92 1.96
CA VAL A 95 -9.40 22.41 0.57
C VAL A 95 -8.41 21.65 -0.33
N LYS A 96 -7.18 21.38 0.13
CA LYS A 96 -6.24 20.52 -0.61
C LYS A 96 -6.80 19.11 -0.81
N GLU A 97 -7.40 18.54 0.23
CA GLU A 97 -7.98 17.20 0.19
C GLU A 97 -9.19 17.13 -0.75
N LYS A 98 -10.01 18.19 -0.82
CA LYS A 98 -11.08 18.35 -1.84
C LYS A 98 -10.60 18.73 -3.24
N GLN A 99 -9.31 19.05 -3.44
CA GLN A 99 -8.75 19.44 -4.74
C GLN A 99 -7.67 18.48 -5.26
N ARG A 100 -7.41 17.36 -4.57
CA ARG A 100 -6.73 16.22 -5.18
C ARG A 100 -7.59 15.68 -6.32
N SER A 101 -7.04 15.59 -7.53
CA SER A 101 -7.63 14.80 -8.61
C SER A 101 -7.81 13.35 -8.15
N PRO A 102 -8.86 12.63 -8.61
CA PRO A 102 -9.05 11.24 -8.21
C PRO A 102 -7.77 10.44 -8.49
N LYS A 103 -7.27 9.78 -7.45
CA LYS A 103 -6.02 9.03 -7.48
C LYS A 103 -6.28 7.68 -8.13
N LEU A 104 -5.69 7.44 -9.29
CA LEU A 104 -5.86 6.19 -10.03
C LEU A 104 -5.50 4.99 -9.14
N SER A 105 -6.29 3.94 -9.21
CA SER A 105 -6.27 2.83 -8.27
C SER A 105 -6.17 1.48 -9.00
N VAL A 106 -5.06 0.77 -8.75
CA VAL A 106 -4.73 -0.50 -9.41
C VAL A 106 -4.78 -1.66 -8.40
N LEU A 107 -5.49 -2.73 -8.73
CA LEU A 107 -5.49 -3.96 -7.92
C LEU A 107 -4.80 -5.10 -8.65
N PHE A 108 -3.71 -5.61 -8.08
CA PHE A 108 -3.03 -6.81 -8.58
C PHE A 108 -3.69 -8.06 -7.99
N VAL A 109 -4.28 -8.90 -8.85
CA VAL A 109 -5.03 -10.08 -8.41
C VAL A 109 -4.33 -11.37 -8.84
N ASP A 110 -4.07 -12.24 -7.88
CA ASP A 110 -3.63 -13.62 -8.12
C ASP A 110 -4.55 -14.63 -7.41
N VAL A 111 -4.09 -15.84 -7.12
CA VAL A 111 -4.93 -16.87 -6.49
C VAL A 111 -4.93 -16.71 -4.98
N ASP A 112 -3.75 -16.79 -4.35
CA ASP A 112 -3.63 -16.91 -2.89
C ASP A 112 -3.24 -15.62 -2.16
N ASN A 113 -2.96 -14.53 -2.90
CA ASN A 113 -2.41 -13.27 -2.42
C ASN A 113 -1.13 -13.41 -1.59
N ARG A 114 -0.23 -14.31 -2.00
CA ARG A 114 1.04 -14.56 -1.28
C ARG A 114 2.25 -14.66 -2.19
N SER A 115 2.06 -14.65 -3.51
CA SER A 115 3.12 -14.91 -4.49
C SER A 115 3.34 -13.74 -5.44
N VAL A 116 2.69 -13.73 -6.60
CA VAL A 116 3.03 -12.79 -7.69
C VAL A 116 2.33 -11.44 -7.52
N SER A 117 1.09 -11.42 -7.00
CA SER A 117 0.35 -10.18 -6.75
C SER A 117 1.07 -9.24 -5.77
N VAL A 118 1.58 -9.81 -4.67
CA VAL A 118 2.37 -9.10 -3.64
C VAL A 118 3.68 -8.52 -4.21
N VAL A 119 4.33 -9.23 -5.13
CA VAL A 119 5.52 -8.74 -5.83
C VAL A 119 5.15 -7.60 -6.77
N ALA A 120 4.06 -7.73 -7.52
CA ALA A 120 3.59 -6.70 -8.45
C ALA A 120 3.24 -5.41 -7.71
N GLU A 121 2.52 -5.48 -6.58
CA GLU A 121 2.24 -4.35 -5.71
C GLU A 121 3.53 -3.67 -5.23
N ALA A 122 4.43 -4.41 -4.57
CA ALA A 122 5.65 -3.83 -4.01
C ALA A 122 6.58 -3.23 -5.08
N VAL A 123 6.70 -3.88 -6.24
CA VAL A 123 7.50 -3.38 -7.37
C VAL A 123 6.85 -2.15 -8.01
N PHE A 124 5.53 -2.14 -8.15
CA PHE A 124 4.82 -1.01 -8.77
C PHE A 124 4.77 0.21 -7.84
N ALA A 125 4.56 0.03 -6.54
CA ALA A 125 4.70 1.09 -5.54
C ALA A 125 6.09 1.71 -5.54
N ASP A 126 7.14 0.88 -5.57
CA ASP A 126 8.55 1.30 -5.71
C ASP A 126 8.79 2.12 -6.99
N LEU A 127 8.15 1.77 -8.12
CA LEU A 127 8.24 2.52 -9.36
C LEU A 127 7.44 3.84 -9.33
N VAL A 128 6.23 3.85 -8.76
CA VAL A 128 5.39 5.04 -8.57
C VAL A 128 6.08 6.07 -7.67
N GLN A 129 6.66 5.63 -6.54
CA GLN A 129 7.44 6.46 -5.62
C GLN A 129 8.68 7.05 -6.30
N ARG A 130 9.47 6.23 -7.01
CA ARG A 130 10.65 6.70 -7.77
C ARG A 130 10.33 7.71 -8.89
N ARG A 131 9.06 7.79 -9.32
CA ARG A 131 8.57 8.78 -10.29
C ARG A 131 7.88 9.99 -9.65
N GLY A 132 7.68 10.01 -8.33
CA GLY A 132 6.94 11.07 -7.63
C GLY A 132 5.44 11.06 -7.92
N LEU A 133 4.88 9.89 -8.28
CA LEU A 133 3.48 9.74 -8.71
C LEU A 133 2.54 9.25 -7.59
N GLU A 134 2.99 9.23 -6.35
CA GLU A 134 2.23 8.75 -5.17
C GLU A 134 0.96 9.56 -4.87
N GLU A 135 0.85 10.78 -5.40
CA GLU A 135 -0.35 11.61 -5.36
C GLU A 135 -1.34 11.29 -6.49
N LYS A 136 -0.88 10.66 -7.59
CA LYS A 136 -1.68 10.36 -8.79
C LYS A 136 -2.05 8.88 -8.93
N VAL A 137 -1.25 7.95 -8.39
CA VAL A 137 -1.44 6.49 -8.57
C VAL A 137 -1.28 5.72 -7.25
N SER A 138 -2.15 4.75 -7.02
CA SER A 138 -2.15 3.78 -5.91
C SER A 138 -2.12 2.36 -6.47
N CYS A 139 -1.54 1.43 -5.72
CA CYS A 139 -1.73 0.01 -5.98
C CYS A 139 -1.91 -0.79 -4.68
N TYR A 140 -2.63 -1.90 -4.79
CA TYR A 140 -2.83 -2.91 -3.75
C TYR A 140 -2.82 -4.30 -4.40
N SER A 141 -2.89 -5.36 -3.60
CA SER A 141 -3.04 -6.73 -4.08
C SER A 141 -4.10 -7.52 -3.32
N ALA A 142 -4.77 -8.44 -4.00
CA ALA A 142 -5.75 -9.37 -3.46
C ALA A 142 -5.68 -10.74 -4.17
N GLY A 143 -6.51 -11.70 -3.75
CA GLY A 143 -6.55 -13.02 -4.37
C GLY A 143 -7.95 -13.65 -4.38
N VAL A 144 -8.20 -14.55 -5.33
CA VAL A 144 -9.53 -15.15 -5.57
C VAL A 144 -9.80 -16.47 -4.83
N ASP A 145 -8.83 -17.00 -4.08
CA ASP A 145 -8.95 -18.21 -3.25
C ASP A 145 -7.92 -18.13 -2.09
N VAL A 146 -8.26 -17.39 -1.03
CA VAL A 146 -7.29 -16.86 -0.06
C VAL A 146 -7.50 -17.38 1.36
N THR A 147 -6.42 -17.83 2.00
CA THR A 147 -6.39 -17.98 3.46
C THR A 147 -6.11 -16.60 4.08
N VAL A 148 -7.16 -15.85 4.40
CA VAL A 148 -7.06 -14.46 4.90
C VAL A 148 -6.13 -14.36 6.11
N GLY A 149 -5.21 -13.39 6.08
CA GLY A 149 -4.16 -13.21 7.09
C GLY A 149 -2.92 -14.09 6.91
N ALA A 150 -2.84 -14.90 5.85
CA ALA A 150 -1.63 -15.68 5.58
C ALA A 150 -0.46 -14.79 5.12
N PRO A 151 0.79 -15.07 5.57
CA PRO A 151 1.95 -14.30 5.15
C PRO A 151 2.39 -14.66 3.72
N ALA A 152 3.01 -13.70 3.03
CA ALA A 152 3.63 -13.93 1.72
C ALA A 152 4.62 -15.11 1.73
N ASP A 153 4.80 -15.76 0.58
CA ASP A 153 5.74 -16.87 0.43
C ASP A 153 7.18 -16.37 0.61
N ALA A 154 7.88 -16.95 1.59
CA ALA A 154 9.20 -16.50 2.02
C ALA A 154 10.23 -16.37 0.88
N ARG A 155 10.12 -17.18 -0.19
CA ARG A 155 11.04 -17.11 -1.34
C ARG A 155 10.85 -15.82 -2.14
N PHE A 156 9.63 -15.32 -2.24
CA PHE A 156 9.31 -14.05 -2.85
C PHE A 156 9.73 -12.87 -1.96
N VAL A 157 9.51 -12.96 -0.64
CA VAL A 157 10.01 -11.97 0.34
C VAL A 157 11.55 -11.86 0.26
N GLU A 158 12.26 -12.98 0.31
CA GLU A 158 13.72 -13.04 0.15
C GLU A 158 14.19 -12.47 -1.20
N ALA A 159 13.50 -12.79 -2.30
CA ALA A 159 13.87 -12.31 -3.63
C ALA A 159 13.64 -10.80 -3.81
N LEU A 160 12.55 -10.25 -3.25
CA LEU A 160 12.26 -8.80 -3.20
C LEU A 160 13.32 -8.07 -2.39
N MET A 161 13.56 -8.50 -1.14
CA MET A 161 14.50 -7.86 -0.23
C MET A 161 15.94 -7.92 -0.78
N PHE A 162 16.39 -9.09 -1.23
CA PHE A 162 17.76 -9.26 -1.74
C PHE A 162 18.04 -8.45 -3.03
N ARG A 163 17.07 -8.34 -3.94
CA ARG A 163 17.29 -7.69 -5.26
C ARG A 163 16.90 -6.23 -5.31
N ARG A 164 15.88 -5.80 -4.55
CA ARG A 164 15.32 -4.43 -4.62
C ARG A 164 15.35 -3.69 -3.29
N LYS A 165 15.66 -4.36 -2.17
CA LYS A 165 15.54 -3.83 -0.80
C LYS A 165 14.11 -3.41 -0.43
N LEU A 166 13.14 -4.14 -0.97
CA LEU A 166 11.72 -3.98 -0.65
C LEU A 166 11.33 -5.02 0.39
N ASP A 167 10.69 -4.57 1.46
CA ASP A 167 10.20 -5.44 2.53
C ASP A 167 8.69 -5.67 2.38
N VAL A 168 8.29 -6.94 2.36
CA VAL A 168 6.90 -7.38 2.40
C VAL A 168 6.68 -8.45 3.48
N SER A 169 7.58 -8.52 4.48
CA SER A 169 7.47 -9.48 5.60
C SER A 169 6.26 -9.20 6.50
N GLY A 170 5.74 -7.97 6.49
CA GLY A 170 4.48 -7.58 7.11
C GLY A 170 3.22 -7.84 6.26
N HIS A 171 3.34 -8.49 5.10
CA HIS A 171 2.19 -8.79 4.24
C HIS A 171 1.20 -9.75 4.91
N SER A 172 -0.09 -9.48 4.70
CA SER A 172 -1.21 -10.23 5.25
C SER A 172 -2.23 -10.42 4.13
N ALA A 173 -2.36 -11.65 3.63
CA ALA A 173 -3.17 -11.95 2.45
C ALA A 173 -4.65 -11.53 2.62
N ILE A 174 -5.20 -10.86 1.61
CA ILE A 174 -6.62 -10.45 1.55
C ILE A 174 -7.34 -11.08 0.36
N GLU A 175 -8.62 -11.39 0.56
CA GLU A 175 -9.52 -11.97 -0.44
C GLU A 175 -10.11 -10.87 -1.33
N PHE A 176 -10.31 -11.17 -2.61
CA PHE A 176 -10.93 -10.29 -3.60
C PHE A 176 -12.45 -10.36 -3.51
N GLU A 177 -13.12 -9.23 -3.27
CA GLU A 177 -14.58 -9.14 -3.27
C GLU A 177 -15.11 -8.62 -4.63
N PRO A 178 -16.26 -9.09 -5.15
CA PRO A 178 -16.85 -8.55 -6.38
C PRO A 178 -17.04 -7.02 -6.37
N GLN A 179 -17.21 -6.45 -5.18
CA GLN A 179 -17.30 -5.01 -4.91
C GLN A 179 -16.04 -4.24 -5.35
N ASP A 180 -14.86 -4.86 -5.34
CA ASP A 180 -13.58 -4.22 -5.66
C ASP A 180 -13.54 -3.63 -7.08
N VAL A 181 -14.29 -4.20 -8.03
CA VAL A 181 -14.46 -3.65 -9.40
C VAL A 181 -14.97 -2.20 -9.41
N SER A 182 -15.79 -1.84 -8.42
CA SER A 182 -16.30 -0.48 -8.25
C SER A 182 -15.32 0.43 -7.50
N SER A 183 -14.41 -0.15 -6.71
CA SER A 183 -13.39 0.54 -5.91
C SER A 183 -12.11 0.84 -6.69
N TYR A 184 -11.81 0.07 -7.73
CA TYR A 184 -10.56 0.17 -8.51
C TYR A 184 -10.79 0.60 -9.95
N ASP A 185 -9.87 1.38 -10.50
CA ASP A 185 -9.87 1.82 -11.91
C ASP A 185 -9.35 0.73 -12.85
N LEU A 186 -8.39 -0.08 -12.39
CA LEU A 186 -7.78 -1.17 -13.15
C LEU A 186 -7.56 -2.41 -12.28
N ILE A 187 -7.96 -3.58 -12.77
CA ILE A 187 -7.67 -4.88 -12.17
C ILE A 187 -6.68 -5.63 -13.06
N VAL A 188 -5.55 -6.04 -12.49
CA VAL A 188 -4.42 -6.66 -13.20
C VAL A 188 -4.22 -8.08 -12.69
N CYS A 189 -4.69 -9.06 -13.46
CA CYS A 189 -4.64 -10.48 -13.12
C CYS A 189 -3.31 -11.14 -13.56
N MET A 190 -2.80 -12.08 -12.77
CA MET A 190 -1.52 -12.75 -13.05
C MET A 190 -1.59 -13.81 -14.16
N ASP A 191 -2.74 -14.45 -14.36
CA ASP A 191 -2.99 -15.41 -15.44
C ASP A 191 -4.45 -15.39 -15.90
N GLU A 192 -4.73 -16.02 -17.06
CA GLU A 192 -6.06 -16.02 -17.67
C GLU A 192 -7.08 -16.81 -16.84
N ARG A 193 -6.62 -17.76 -16.02
CA ARG A 193 -7.49 -18.47 -15.06
C ARG A 193 -8.00 -17.49 -14.00
N THR A 194 -7.11 -16.70 -13.40
CA THR A 194 -7.45 -15.68 -12.41
C THR A 194 -8.35 -14.62 -13.04
N ARG A 195 -8.03 -14.14 -14.24
CA ARG A 195 -8.88 -13.22 -15.02
C ARG A 195 -10.29 -13.78 -15.22
N SER A 196 -10.40 -15.02 -15.68
CA SER A 196 -11.69 -15.69 -15.89
C SER A 196 -12.48 -15.84 -14.58
N GLN A 197 -11.80 -16.13 -13.47
CA GLN A 197 -12.43 -16.26 -12.16
C GLN A 197 -12.94 -14.91 -11.63
N VAL A 198 -12.16 -13.83 -11.78
CA VAL A 198 -12.62 -12.46 -11.46
C VAL A 198 -13.85 -12.11 -12.30
N ILE A 199 -13.79 -12.24 -13.63
CA ILE A 199 -14.91 -11.92 -14.55
C ILE A 199 -16.19 -12.70 -14.21
N TYR A 200 -16.04 -13.96 -13.75
CA TYR A 200 -17.15 -14.77 -13.26
C TYR A 200 -17.71 -14.29 -11.91
N MET A 201 -16.84 -14.00 -10.94
CA MET A 201 -17.23 -13.46 -9.63
C MET A 201 -17.94 -12.09 -9.73
N THR A 202 -17.62 -11.33 -10.77
CA THR A 202 -18.14 -9.97 -11.02
C THR A 202 -19.26 -9.93 -12.06
N ALA A 203 -19.84 -11.08 -12.43
CA ALA A 203 -21.00 -11.16 -13.30
C ALA A 203 -22.27 -10.67 -12.57
N ALA A 204 -23.20 -10.09 -13.32
CA ALA A 204 -24.52 -9.73 -12.81
C ALA A 204 -25.33 -10.99 -12.43
N PRO A 205 -26.37 -10.88 -11.57
CA PRO A 205 -27.18 -12.04 -11.13
C PRO A 205 -27.93 -12.80 -12.24
N ASP A 206 -27.98 -12.26 -13.47
CA ASP A 206 -28.53 -12.92 -14.65
C ASP A 206 -27.47 -13.64 -15.51
N GLY A 207 -26.21 -13.68 -15.04
CA GLY A 207 -25.07 -14.31 -15.69
C GLY A 207 -24.40 -13.48 -16.78
N LYS A 208 -24.76 -12.20 -16.97
CA LYS A 208 -24.07 -11.31 -17.92
C LYS A 208 -22.89 -10.60 -17.29
N HIS A 209 -21.82 -10.41 -18.06
CA HIS A 209 -20.71 -9.53 -17.71
C HIS A 209 -21.00 -8.11 -18.24
N ASP A 210 -20.67 -7.09 -17.46
CA ASP A 210 -20.65 -5.71 -17.94
C ASP A 210 -19.36 -5.48 -18.74
N VAL A 211 -19.50 -4.94 -19.96
CA VAL A 211 -18.36 -4.67 -20.86
C VAL A 211 -17.40 -3.65 -20.24
N GLN A 212 -17.90 -2.65 -19.51
CA GLN A 212 -17.06 -1.66 -18.83
C GLN A 212 -16.28 -2.28 -17.67
N VAL A 213 -16.82 -3.34 -17.05
CA VAL A 213 -16.12 -4.13 -16.02
C VAL A 213 -15.05 -5.00 -16.66
N GLU A 214 -15.36 -5.73 -17.74
CA GLU A 214 -14.36 -6.57 -18.42
C GLU A 214 -13.22 -5.73 -19.03
N GLU A 215 -13.49 -4.50 -19.46
CA GLU A 215 -12.46 -3.55 -19.91
C GLU A 215 -11.51 -3.06 -18.81
N LYS A 216 -11.91 -3.13 -17.52
CA LYS A 216 -10.99 -2.90 -16.40
C LYS A 216 -10.11 -4.12 -16.07
N ILE A 217 -10.48 -5.33 -16.51
CA ILE A 217 -9.83 -6.58 -16.08
C ILE A 217 -8.83 -7.05 -17.13
N ARG A 218 -7.55 -6.71 -16.92
CA ARG A 218 -6.42 -6.95 -17.83
C ARG A 218 -5.45 -7.99 -17.25
N LEU A 219 -4.57 -8.53 -18.09
CA LEU A 219 -3.47 -9.39 -17.64
C LEU A 219 -2.23 -8.55 -17.29
N LEU A 220 -1.43 -8.97 -16.31
CA LEU A 220 -0.11 -8.39 -16.09
C LEU A 220 0.76 -8.53 -17.35
N SER A 221 0.64 -9.65 -18.07
CA SER A 221 1.43 -9.94 -19.26
C SER A 221 1.20 -8.98 -20.43
N SER A 222 0.00 -8.38 -20.58
CA SER A 222 -0.23 -7.40 -21.65
C SER A 222 0.64 -6.14 -21.51
N TYR A 223 1.14 -5.86 -20.30
CA TYR A 223 2.01 -4.73 -20.00
C TYR A 223 3.52 -5.05 -20.08
N CYS A 224 3.91 -6.30 -20.38
CA CYS A 224 5.32 -6.62 -20.66
C CYS A 224 5.86 -5.75 -21.81
N MET A 225 7.06 -5.21 -21.64
CA MET A 225 7.79 -4.46 -22.68
C MET A 225 8.59 -5.41 -23.58
N ASP A 226 9.01 -6.57 -23.06
CA ASP A 226 9.52 -7.68 -23.87
C ASP A 226 8.35 -8.49 -24.47
N ASP A 227 8.19 -8.42 -25.79
CA ASP A 227 7.11 -9.13 -26.51
C ASP A 227 7.09 -10.65 -26.24
N ARG A 228 8.25 -11.24 -25.91
CA ARG A 228 8.37 -12.68 -25.57
C ARG A 228 7.69 -13.04 -24.25
N LEU A 229 7.42 -12.04 -23.41
CA LEU A 229 6.75 -12.19 -22.11
C LEU A 229 5.25 -11.83 -22.18
N ARG A 230 4.72 -11.33 -23.31
CA ARG A 230 3.30 -10.93 -23.41
C ARG A 230 2.30 -12.07 -23.28
N SER A 231 2.71 -13.29 -23.63
CA SER A 231 1.92 -14.52 -23.44
C SER A 231 2.20 -15.23 -22.11
N MET A 232 3.09 -14.70 -21.27
CA MET A 232 3.48 -15.32 -20.02
C MET A 232 2.31 -15.34 -19.03
N GLN A 233 1.80 -16.54 -18.74
CA GLN A 233 1.04 -16.76 -17.52
C GLN A 233 2.03 -16.67 -16.35
N PHE A 234 1.65 -16.02 -15.24
CA PHE A 234 2.47 -15.94 -14.02
C PHE A 234 1.89 -16.90 -12.97
N PRO A 235 2.21 -18.22 -13.02
CA PRO A 235 1.46 -19.23 -12.28
C PRO A 235 1.75 -19.18 -10.78
N THR A 236 0.72 -18.95 -9.97
CA THR A 236 0.79 -18.89 -8.49
C THR A 236 1.17 -20.20 -7.79
N ASN A 237 1.42 -21.29 -8.52
CA ASN A 237 1.72 -22.57 -7.89
C ASN A 237 3.06 -22.52 -7.15
N SER A 238 3.08 -23.11 -5.95
CA SER A 238 4.18 -22.96 -4.99
C SER A 238 5.45 -23.75 -5.34
N GLN A 239 5.64 -24.18 -6.59
CA GLN A 239 6.74 -25.06 -7.03
C GLN A 239 7.72 -24.39 -8.02
N TYR A 240 8.03 -23.11 -7.79
CA TYR A 240 9.12 -22.44 -8.49
C TYR A 240 10.50 -23.04 -8.19
N SER A 241 11.24 -23.37 -9.24
CA SER A 241 12.71 -23.46 -9.18
C SER A 241 13.32 -22.07 -8.97
N ARG A 242 14.60 -22.00 -8.56
CA ARG A 242 15.31 -20.72 -8.36
C ARG A 242 15.41 -19.92 -9.67
N GLU A 243 15.47 -20.61 -10.79
CA GLU A 243 15.58 -20.08 -12.14
C GLU A 243 14.22 -19.57 -12.63
N ALA A 244 13.13 -20.30 -12.37
CA ALA A 244 11.77 -19.88 -12.68
C ALA A 244 11.34 -18.67 -11.82
N LEU A 245 11.65 -18.69 -10.51
CA LEU A 245 11.48 -17.53 -9.63
C LEU A 245 12.30 -16.33 -10.13
N LYS A 246 13.55 -16.55 -10.58
CA LYS A 246 14.38 -15.49 -11.17
C LYS A 246 13.74 -14.89 -12.43
N LEU A 247 13.13 -15.71 -13.28
CA LEU A 247 12.43 -15.26 -14.50
C LEU A 247 11.17 -14.46 -14.15
N VAL A 248 10.30 -14.99 -13.29
CA VAL A 248 9.07 -14.31 -12.81
C VAL A 248 9.40 -12.96 -12.19
N MET A 249 10.37 -12.91 -11.27
CA MET A 249 10.79 -11.65 -10.63
C MET A 249 11.32 -10.61 -11.64
N SER A 250 11.89 -11.03 -12.77
CA SER A 250 12.28 -10.11 -13.85
C SER A 250 11.08 -9.69 -14.70
N ALA A 251 10.18 -10.63 -15.02
CA ALA A 251 9.00 -10.40 -15.85
C ALA A 251 7.96 -9.49 -15.17
N VAL A 252 7.78 -9.61 -13.85
CA VAL A 252 6.92 -8.67 -13.08
C VAL A 252 7.52 -7.27 -13.10
N VAL A 253 8.85 -7.12 -12.99
CA VAL A 253 9.51 -5.81 -13.09
C VAL A 253 9.38 -5.18 -14.47
N ASP A 254 9.44 -5.98 -15.53
CA ASP A 254 9.20 -5.55 -16.91
C ASP A 254 7.73 -5.09 -17.10
N ALA A 255 6.78 -5.92 -16.68
CA ALA A 255 5.35 -5.63 -16.77
C ALA A 255 4.90 -4.42 -15.93
N CYS A 256 5.36 -4.30 -14.67
CA CYS A 256 5.08 -3.12 -13.85
C CYS A 256 5.70 -1.83 -14.43
N GLY A 257 6.83 -1.95 -15.14
CA GLY A 257 7.46 -0.84 -15.87
C GLY A 257 6.63 -0.38 -17.07
N GLY A 258 6.15 -1.33 -17.89
CA GLY A 258 5.26 -1.04 -19.02
C GLY A 258 3.87 -0.57 -18.60
N LEU A 259 3.34 -1.10 -17.49
CA LEU A 259 2.08 -0.66 -16.89
C LEU A 259 2.16 0.80 -16.44
N LEU A 260 3.20 1.16 -15.68
CA LEU A 260 3.37 2.55 -15.22
C LEU A 260 3.58 3.50 -16.41
N ARG A 261 4.21 3.03 -17.49
CA ARG A 261 4.31 3.79 -18.75
C ARG A 261 2.94 4.01 -19.38
N ALA A 262 2.15 2.95 -19.59
CA ALA A 262 0.82 3.04 -20.19
C ALA A 262 -0.06 4.04 -19.43
N LEU A 263 -0.11 3.95 -18.10
CA LEU A 263 -0.91 4.85 -17.25
C LEU A 263 -0.45 6.32 -17.28
N ILE A 264 0.83 6.59 -17.60
CA ILE A 264 1.33 7.95 -17.84
C ILE A 264 0.92 8.43 -19.25
N GLU A 265 0.98 7.55 -20.25
CA GLU A 265 0.59 7.86 -21.64
C GLU A 265 -0.92 8.11 -21.74
N ASP A 266 -1.77 7.23 -21.21
CA ASP A 266 -3.24 7.39 -21.13
C ASP A 266 -3.64 8.66 -20.35
N GLY A 267 -2.98 8.89 -19.21
CA GLY A 267 -3.19 10.09 -18.40
C GLY A 267 -2.81 11.40 -19.12
N SER A 268 -1.90 11.34 -20.11
CA SER A 268 -1.48 12.49 -20.90
C SER A 268 -2.39 12.81 -22.09
N THR A 269 -3.35 11.94 -22.43
CA THR A 269 -4.35 12.21 -23.49
C THR A 269 -5.65 12.81 -22.96
N SER A 270 -5.69 13.21 -21.68
CA SER A 270 -6.89 13.62 -20.95
C SER A 270 -6.87 15.08 -20.46
N GLU A 271 -5.88 15.88 -20.86
CA GLU A 271 -5.71 17.32 -20.55
C GLU A 271 -5.85 18.19 -21.82
#